data_AF-A0A4R3ZJE4-F1
#
_entry.id   AF-A0A4R3ZJE4-F1
#
_cell.length_a   1.000
_cell.length_b   1.000
_cell.length_c   1.000
_cell.angle_alpha   90.00
_cell.angle_beta   90.00
_cell.angle_gamma   90.00
#
_symmetry.space_group_name_H-M   'P 1'
#
loop_
_entity.id
_entity.type
_entity.pdbx_description
1 polymer ?
#
loop_
_entity_poly.entity_id
_entity_poly.type
_entity_poly.pdbx_seq_one_letter_code
_entity_poly.pdbx_strand_id
1 'polypeptide(L)'
;MPEYVYLFSQKRSCWFIIAGSALLMGALMLFFAACGLIAADRIGYEEYALCGIVVAGMVGAYAPESRLRYGALALWFISTFEGVRLSLEQFLSPVSAVEELSDGMPKLLPVWLISLNEFMHGNIRNPIASNPDRYFLPEEIAKWLLLFFTFHLAIAILTTFSQLSSFKSAR
;
A
#
# COMPACT_ATOMS: atom_id res chain seq x y z
N MET A 1 -25.81 -11.13 3.47
CA MET A 1 -24.47 -10.75 2.95
C MET A 1 -23.66 -9.86 3.89
N PRO A 2 -24.18 -8.82 4.57
CA PRO A 2 -23.34 -7.94 5.42
C PRO A 2 -22.78 -8.64 6.67
N GLU A 3 -23.47 -9.66 7.22
CA GLU A 3 -23.02 -10.41 8.41
C GLU A 3 -21.70 -11.17 8.20
N TYR A 4 -21.48 -11.77 7.02
CA TYR A 4 -20.23 -12.51 6.76
C TYR A 4 -19.01 -11.58 6.69
N VAL A 5 -19.17 -10.39 6.11
CA VAL A 5 -18.11 -9.37 6.04
C VAL A 5 -17.82 -8.79 7.43
N TYR A 6 -18.87 -8.65 8.25
CA TYR A 6 -18.74 -8.21 9.64
C TYR A 6 -18.00 -9.25 10.51
N LEU A 7 -18.33 -10.55 10.36
CA LEU A 7 -17.63 -11.66 11.00
C LEU A 7 -16.17 -11.77 10.52
N PHE A 8 -15.91 -11.53 9.24
CA PHE A 8 -14.55 -11.49 8.67
C PHE A 8 -13.71 -10.40 9.35
N SER A 9 -14.28 -9.23 9.62
CA SER A 9 -13.59 -8.13 10.31
C SER A 9 -13.30 -8.40 11.79
N GLN A 10 -14.00 -9.35 12.44
CA GLN A 10 -13.77 -9.72 13.84
C GLN A 10 -12.69 -10.79 14.03
N LYS A 11 -12.37 -11.58 12.99
CA LYS A 11 -11.37 -12.65 13.11
C LYS A 11 -9.95 -12.11 12.93
N ARG A 12 -9.08 -12.41 13.90
CA ARG A 12 -7.64 -12.05 13.84
C ARG A 12 -6.96 -12.59 12.58
N SER A 13 -7.34 -13.79 12.15
CA SER A 13 -6.79 -14.44 10.94
C SER A 13 -7.00 -13.60 9.67
N CYS A 14 -8.12 -12.89 9.56
CA CYS A 14 -8.41 -12.04 8.40
C CYS A 14 -7.46 -10.85 8.33
N TRP A 15 -7.15 -10.24 9.47
CA TRP A 15 -6.17 -9.15 9.57
C TRP A 15 -4.75 -9.62 9.26
N PHE A 16 -4.38 -10.84 9.68
CA PHE A 16 -3.10 -11.45 9.27
C PHE A 16 -3.04 -11.75 7.78
N ILE A 17 -4.13 -12.15 7.14
CA ILE A 17 -4.18 -12.35 5.69
C ILE A 17 -3.93 -11.03 4.95
N ILE A 18 -4.55 -9.93 5.42
CA ILE A 18 -4.33 -8.58 4.85
C ILE A 18 -2.88 -8.13 5.04
N ALA A 19 -2.32 -8.30 6.25
CA ALA A 19 -0.92 -7.97 6.50
C ALA A 19 0.03 -8.82 5.64
N GLY A 20 -0.23 -10.13 5.58
CA GLY A 20 0.58 -11.09 4.83
C GLY A 20 0.55 -10.85 3.33
N SER A 21 -0.61 -10.52 2.75
CA SER A 21 -0.71 -10.20 1.32
C SER A 21 0.07 -8.94 0.95
N ALA A 22 0.00 -7.89 1.78
CA ALA A 22 0.76 -6.66 1.58
C ALA A 22 2.27 -6.87 1.74
N LEU A 23 2.68 -7.68 2.73
CA LEU A 23 4.08 -8.00 2.96
C LEU A 23 4.67 -8.83 1.80
N LEU A 24 3.93 -9.81 1.28
CA LEU A 24 4.33 -10.58 0.11
C LEU A 24 4.49 -9.69 -1.12
N MET A 25 3.54 -8.76 -1.35
CA MET A 25 3.64 -7.84 -2.48
C MET A 25 4.86 -6.91 -2.34
N GLY A 26 5.12 -6.37 -1.14
CA GLY A 26 6.29 -5.55 -0.88
C GLY A 26 7.61 -6.31 -1.06
N ALA A 27 7.67 -7.58 -0.61
CA ALA A 27 8.84 -8.43 -0.83
C ALA A 27 9.07 -8.74 -2.32
N LEU A 28 7.99 -8.95 -3.10
CA LEU A 28 8.09 -9.13 -4.55
C LEU A 28 8.62 -7.86 -5.23
N MET A 29 8.18 -6.67 -4.81
CA MET A 29 8.71 -5.41 -5.34
C MET A 29 10.21 -5.24 -5.05
N LEU A 30 10.63 -5.49 -3.81
CA LEU A 30 12.05 -5.46 -3.43
C LEU A 30 12.87 -6.49 -4.21
N PHE A 31 12.32 -7.69 -4.46
CA PHE A 31 12.96 -8.71 -5.26
C PHE A 31 13.17 -8.25 -6.72
N PHE A 32 12.14 -7.66 -7.34
CA PHE A 32 12.28 -7.11 -8.69
C PHE A 32 13.23 -5.93 -8.77
N ALA A 33 13.27 -5.09 -7.72
CA ALA A 33 14.25 -4.01 -7.59
C ALA A 33 15.69 -4.57 -7.49
N ALA A 34 15.90 -5.60 -6.68
CA ALA A 34 17.21 -6.25 -6.49
C ALA A 34 17.70 -6.94 -7.78
N CYS A 35 16.78 -7.48 -8.58
CA CYS A 35 17.10 -8.03 -9.91
C CYS A 35 17.33 -6.94 -10.99
N GLY A 36 17.08 -5.67 -10.68
CA GLY A 36 17.24 -4.55 -11.61
C GLY A 36 16.12 -4.44 -12.65
N LEU A 37 14.94 -5.02 -12.40
CA LEU A 37 13.80 -4.98 -13.33
C LEU A 37 13.01 -3.66 -13.24
N ILE A 38 13.10 -2.96 -12.12
CA ILE A 38 12.41 -1.70 -11.84
C ILE A 38 13.40 -0.71 -11.26
N ALA A 39 13.25 0.56 -11.59
CA ALA A 39 13.99 1.63 -10.97
C ALA A 39 13.64 1.68 -9.48
N ALA A 40 14.64 1.44 -8.62
CA ALA A 40 14.46 1.45 -7.16
C ALA A 40 13.80 2.77 -6.74
N ASP A 41 14.23 3.86 -7.38
CA ASP A 41 13.42 4.99 -7.83
C ASP A 41 12.00 5.15 -7.29
N ARG A 42 11.17 4.47 -8.08
CA ARG A 42 9.74 4.62 -8.26
C ARG A 42 8.96 3.79 -7.23
N ILE A 43 9.60 2.76 -6.70
CA ILE A 43 9.02 1.77 -5.79
C ILE A 43 8.86 2.33 -4.36
N GLY A 44 9.66 3.34 -3.97
CA GLY A 44 9.69 3.82 -2.58
C GLY A 44 8.32 4.27 -2.07
N TYR A 45 7.54 4.99 -2.88
CA TYR A 45 6.25 5.52 -2.45
C TYR A 45 5.17 4.45 -2.33
N GLU A 46 5.16 3.50 -3.26
CA GLU A 46 4.22 2.39 -3.26
C GLU A 46 4.50 1.42 -2.10
N GLU A 47 5.77 1.25 -1.73
CA GLU A 47 6.19 0.50 -0.54
C GLU A 47 5.67 1.13 0.76
N TYR A 48 5.63 2.46 0.89
CA TYR A 48 5.02 3.09 2.07
C TYR A 48 3.53 2.79 2.19
N ALA A 49 2.81 2.80 1.06
CA ALA A 49 1.40 2.41 1.04
C ALA A 49 1.23 0.93 1.46
N LEU A 50 2.10 0.03 0.99
CA LEU A 50 2.11 -1.37 1.41
C LEU A 50 2.44 -1.53 2.90
N CYS A 51 3.46 -0.83 3.42
CA CYS A 51 3.78 -0.80 4.85
C CYS A 51 2.60 -0.29 5.68
N GLY A 52 1.87 0.72 5.21
CA GLY A 52 0.65 1.21 5.84
C GLY A 52 -0.44 0.11 5.97
N ILE A 53 -0.61 -0.71 4.93
CA ILE A 53 -1.53 -1.87 4.96
C ILE A 53 -1.04 -2.94 5.96
N VAL A 54 0.27 -3.21 6.02
CA VAL A 54 0.85 -4.15 6.99
C VAL A 54 0.60 -3.67 8.42
N VAL A 55 0.89 -2.40 8.72
CA VAL A 55 0.66 -1.81 10.05
C VAL A 55 -0.83 -1.84 10.39
N ALA A 56 -1.72 -1.50 9.45
CA ALA A 56 -3.16 -1.60 9.66
C ALA A 56 -3.60 -3.04 9.97
N GLY A 57 -3.03 -4.02 9.26
CA GLY A 57 -3.20 -5.44 9.53
C GLY A 57 -2.75 -5.85 10.93
N MET A 58 -1.58 -5.41 11.37
CA MET A 58 -1.05 -5.69 12.71
C MET A 58 -1.89 -5.04 13.81
N VAL A 59 -2.28 -3.77 13.65
CA VAL A 59 -3.12 -3.04 14.61
C VAL A 59 -4.50 -3.69 14.70
N GLY A 60 -5.09 -4.09 13.57
CA GLY A 60 -6.37 -4.80 13.53
C GLY A 60 -6.32 -6.20 14.14
N ALA A 61 -5.19 -6.91 14.00
CA ALA A 61 -4.99 -8.23 14.60
C ALA A 61 -4.79 -8.19 16.12
N TYR A 62 -4.20 -7.10 16.66
CA TYR A 62 -3.90 -6.96 18.08
C TYR A 62 -5.16 -6.97 18.96
N ALA A 63 -6.21 -6.25 18.56
CA ALA A 63 -7.46 -6.17 19.31
C ALA A 63 -8.69 -6.01 18.39
N PRO A 64 -9.14 -7.07 17.70
CA PRO A 64 -10.22 -6.98 16.70
C PRO A 64 -11.62 -6.71 17.29
N GLU A 65 -11.83 -6.99 18.58
CA GLU A 65 -13.10 -6.74 19.28
C GLU A 65 -13.17 -5.33 19.91
N SER A 66 -12.06 -4.58 19.87
CA SER A 66 -11.96 -3.24 20.44
C SER A 66 -12.32 -2.14 19.43
N ARG A 67 -12.64 -0.94 19.94
CA ARG A 67 -12.77 0.28 19.14
C ARG A 67 -11.50 0.63 18.34
N LEU A 68 -10.34 0.06 18.71
CA LEU A 68 -9.09 0.12 17.95
C LEU A 68 -9.24 -0.35 16.49
N ARG A 69 -10.20 -1.22 16.21
CA ARG A 69 -10.52 -1.68 14.85
C ARG A 69 -10.89 -0.54 13.90
N TYR A 70 -11.54 0.52 14.37
CA TYR A 70 -11.88 1.67 13.53
C TYR A 70 -10.62 2.45 13.12
N GLY A 71 -9.62 2.52 14.00
CA GLY A 71 -8.31 3.09 13.68
C GLY A 71 -7.58 2.24 12.63
N ALA A 72 -7.59 0.92 12.77
CA ALA A 72 -7.03 0.00 11.78
C ALA A 72 -7.74 0.11 10.41
N LEU A 73 -9.07 0.19 10.39
CA LEU A 73 -9.86 0.39 9.17
C LEU A 73 -9.53 1.73 8.50
N ALA A 74 -9.45 2.82 9.28
CA ALA A 74 -9.09 4.13 8.75
C ALA A 74 -7.68 4.12 8.15
N LEU A 75 -6.70 3.53 8.86
CA LEU A 75 -5.33 3.41 8.37
C LEU A 75 -5.26 2.57 7.09
N TRP A 76 -6.00 1.46 7.04
CA TRP A 76 -6.07 0.61 5.85
C TRP A 76 -6.69 1.34 4.66
N PHE A 77 -7.79 2.07 4.88
CA PHE A 77 -8.46 2.85 3.85
C PHE A 77 -7.57 3.96 3.29
N ILE A 78 -6.92 4.74 4.16
CA ILE A 78 -6.00 5.81 3.74
C ILE A 78 -4.82 5.24 2.95
N SER A 79 -4.23 4.15 3.42
CA SER A 79 -3.07 3.53 2.77
C SER A 79 -3.42 2.97 1.39
N THR A 80 -4.59 2.32 1.27
CA THR A 80 -5.06 1.77 -0.01
C THR A 80 -5.45 2.86 -1.00
N PHE A 81 -6.07 3.94 -0.52
CA PHE A 81 -6.42 5.08 -1.37
C PHE A 81 -5.17 5.79 -1.92
N GLU A 82 -4.18 6.08 -1.07
CA GLU A 82 -2.90 6.65 -1.52
C GLU A 82 -2.17 5.70 -2.48
N GLY A 83 -2.18 4.38 -2.21
CA GLY A 83 -1.61 3.38 -3.12
C GLY A 83 -2.26 3.38 -4.51
N VAL A 84 -3.59 3.47 -4.59
CA VAL A 84 -4.29 3.63 -5.89
C VAL A 84 -3.88 4.92 -6.58
N ARG A 85 -3.79 6.04 -5.86
CA ARG A 85 -3.41 7.33 -6.46
C ARG A 85 -2.01 7.26 -7.07
N LEU A 86 -1.04 6.75 -6.32
CA LEU A 86 0.35 6.61 -6.75
C LEU A 86 0.49 5.68 -7.96
N SER A 87 -0.12 4.49 -7.91
CA SER A 87 -0.03 3.54 -9.02
C SER A 87 -0.79 4.01 -10.26
N LEU A 88 -1.86 4.80 -10.11
CA LEU A 88 -2.57 5.42 -11.23
C LEU A 88 -1.75 6.55 -11.86
N GLU A 89 -1.12 7.40 -11.06
CA GLU A 89 -0.17 8.41 -11.54
C GLU A 89 0.97 7.76 -12.33
N GLN A 90 1.50 6.63 -11.83
CA GLN A 90 2.53 5.85 -12.53
C GLN A 90 2.04 5.21 -13.83
N PHE A 91 0.79 4.74 -13.87
CA PHE A 91 0.20 4.14 -15.07
C PHE A 91 -0.06 5.18 -16.17
N LEU A 92 -0.53 6.38 -15.79
CA LEU A 92 -0.89 7.43 -16.74
C LEU A 92 0.29 8.29 -17.19
N SER A 93 1.38 8.34 -16.41
CA SER A 93 2.51 9.20 -16.71
C SER A 93 3.55 8.50 -17.59
N PRO A 94 4.04 9.15 -18.66
CA PRO A 94 5.17 8.63 -19.41
C PRO A 94 6.42 8.57 -18.52
N VAL A 95 7.28 7.57 -18.76
CA VAL A 95 8.51 7.28 -17.98
C VAL A 95 9.39 8.51 -17.71
N SER A 96 9.42 9.48 -18.62
CA SER A 96 10.20 10.73 -18.52
C SER A 96 9.59 11.78 -17.59
N ALA A 97 8.27 11.83 -17.45
CA ALA A 97 7.59 12.76 -16.54
C ALA A 97 7.66 12.28 -15.08
N VAL A 98 7.77 10.96 -14.87
CA VAL A 98 7.87 10.35 -13.54
C VAL A 98 9.24 10.60 -12.89
N GLU A 99 10.32 10.66 -13.68
CA GLU A 99 11.67 11.03 -13.18
C GLU A 99 11.70 12.49 -12.70
N GLU A 100 11.10 13.41 -13.45
CA GLU A 100 11.00 14.82 -13.07
C GLU A 100 10.09 15.01 -11.83
N LEU A 101 9.04 14.18 -11.72
CA LEU A 101 8.17 14.15 -10.55
C LEU A 101 8.89 13.59 -9.32
N SER A 102 9.77 12.58 -9.47
CA SER A 102 10.57 12.00 -8.38
C SER A 102 11.46 13.04 -7.68
N ASP A 103 12.07 13.95 -8.45
CA ASP A 103 12.82 15.11 -7.93
C ASP A 103 11.92 16.19 -7.29
N GLY A 104 10.65 16.29 -7.72
CA GLY A 104 9.67 17.26 -7.20
C GLY A 104 8.78 16.78 -6.05
N MET A 105 8.64 15.46 -5.87
CA MET A 105 7.73 14.80 -4.91
C MET A 105 8.13 14.86 -3.41
N PRO A 106 9.31 15.33 -2.95
CA PRO A 106 9.56 15.51 -1.52
C PRO A 106 8.59 16.52 -0.86
N LYS A 107 7.97 17.41 -1.65
CA LYS A 107 7.19 18.55 -1.16
C LYS A 107 5.72 18.24 -0.82
N LEU A 108 5.17 17.13 -1.28
CA LEU A 108 3.76 16.78 -1.06
C LEU A 108 3.53 15.73 0.04
N LEU A 109 4.61 15.18 0.59
CA LEU A 109 4.53 14.14 1.62
C LEU A 109 4.38 14.78 3.00
N PRO A 110 3.51 14.24 3.88
CA PRO A 110 3.51 14.65 5.27
C PRO A 110 4.88 14.35 5.90
N VAL A 111 5.37 15.24 6.77
CA VAL A 111 6.76 15.25 7.29
C VAL A 111 7.25 13.89 7.82
N TRP A 112 6.36 13.06 8.39
CA TRP A 112 6.72 11.74 8.90
C TRP A 112 7.11 10.73 7.80
N LEU A 113 6.57 10.90 6.60
CA LEU A 113 6.77 10.00 5.45
C LEU A 113 8.08 10.36 4.71
N ILE A 114 8.54 11.62 4.83
CA ILE A 114 9.84 12.10 4.34
C ILE A 114 10.99 11.45 5.13
N SER A 115 10.92 11.40 6.47
CA SER A 115 11.96 10.77 7.30
C SER A 115 12.08 9.27 7.06
N LEU A 116 10.96 8.60 6.78
CA LEU A 116 10.97 7.19 6.39
C LEU A 116 11.56 7.01 4.98
N ASN A 117 11.31 7.98 4.09
CA ASN A 117 11.90 8.01 2.76
C ASN A 117 13.42 8.10 2.75
N GLU A 118 13.96 8.99 3.56
CA GLU A 118 15.40 9.12 3.73
C GLU A 118 16.02 7.88 4.38
N PHE A 119 15.33 7.26 5.36
CA PHE A 119 15.79 6.02 5.98
C PHE A 119 15.86 4.85 4.98
N MET A 120 14.84 4.66 4.15
CA MET A 120 14.82 3.59 3.15
C MET A 120 15.88 3.82 2.06
N HIS A 121 15.99 5.07 1.56
CA HIS A 121 17.02 5.44 0.58
C HIS A 121 18.44 5.28 1.14
N GLY A 122 18.68 5.69 2.38
CA GLY A 122 20.01 5.67 2.99
C GLY A 122 20.48 4.28 3.42
N ASN A 123 19.57 3.36 3.75
CA ASN A 123 19.93 2.11 4.42
C ASN A 123 19.66 0.84 3.60
N ILE A 124 18.65 0.85 2.73
CA ILE A 124 18.25 -0.33 1.92
C ILE A 124 18.74 -0.17 0.47
N ARG A 125 18.84 1.07 0.01
CA ARG A 125 19.03 1.42 -1.39
C ARG A 125 20.45 1.91 -1.64
N ASN A 126 21.42 1.01 -1.45
CA ASN A 126 22.76 1.20 -2.02
C ASN A 126 22.64 1.57 -3.51
N PRO A 127 23.62 2.30 -4.11
CA PRO A 127 23.58 2.73 -5.50
C PRO A 127 23.74 1.52 -6.42
N ILE A 128 22.68 0.73 -6.55
CA ILE A 128 22.53 -0.29 -7.58
C ILE A 128 22.39 0.49 -8.87
N ALA A 129 23.47 0.54 -9.63
CA ALA A 129 23.66 1.35 -10.82
C ALA A 129 22.37 1.47 -11.65
N SER A 130 21.82 2.68 -11.65
CA SER A 130 20.69 3.14 -12.45
C SER A 130 21.11 3.19 -13.93
N ASN A 131 21.16 2.03 -14.58
CA ASN A 131 21.22 1.98 -16.03
C ASN A 131 19.78 1.94 -16.55
N PRO A 132 19.26 3.03 -17.16
CA PRO A 132 17.87 3.12 -17.62
C PRO A 132 17.51 2.07 -18.68
N ASP A 133 18.50 1.47 -19.33
CA ASP A 133 18.34 0.47 -20.38
C ASP A 133 18.00 -0.94 -19.86
N ARG A 134 17.97 -1.16 -18.53
CA ARG A 134 17.74 -2.49 -17.92
C ARG A 134 16.31 -2.77 -17.46
N TYR A 135 15.41 -1.78 -17.51
CA TYR A 135 14.06 -1.93 -16.98
C TYR A 135 13.15 -2.66 -17.97
N PHE A 136 12.98 -3.96 -17.77
CA PHE A 136 12.27 -4.83 -18.70
C PHE A 136 10.74 -4.79 -18.54
N LEU A 137 10.20 -4.46 -17.35
CA LEU A 137 8.76 -4.60 -17.01
C LEU A 137 8.17 -3.50 -16.10
N PRO A 138 8.49 -2.20 -16.26
CA PRO A 138 7.96 -1.17 -15.36
C PRO A 138 6.43 -1.03 -15.44
N GLU A 139 5.86 -1.12 -16.64
CA GLU A 139 4.43 -0.92 -16.87
C GLU A 139 3.57 -2.09 -16.36
N GLU A 140 4.05 -3.32 -16.54
CA GLU A 140 3.32 -4.52 -16.14
C GLU A 140 3.21 -4.60 -14.61
N ILE A 141 4.29 -4.26 -13.91
CA ILE A 141 4.33 -4.28 -12.44
C ILE A 141 3.43 -3.17 -11.86
N ALA A 142 3.40 -1.99 -12.50
CA ALA A 142 2.45 -0.93 -12.15
C ALA A 142 0.99 -1.39 -12.26
N LYS A 143 0.62 -2.14 -13.31
CA LYS A 143 -0.74 -2.70 -13.48
C LYS A 143 -1.10 -3.69 -12.37
N TRP A 144 -0.19 -4.61 -12.03
CA TRP A 144 -0.42 -5.59 -10.96
C TRP A 144 -0.58 -4.93 -9.59
N LEU A 145 0.20 -3.88 -9.34
CA LEU A 145 0.12 -3.14 -8.09
C LEU A 145 -1.16 -2.31 -8.00
N LEU A 146 -1.54 -1.63 -9.10
CA LEU A 146 -2.81 -0.92 -9.19
C LEU A 146 -3.99 -1.87 -8.96
N LEU A 147 -3.96 -3.07 -9.55
CA LEU A 147 -4.97 -4.11 -9.34
C LEU A 147 -5.04 -4.51 -7.85
N PHE A 148 -3.88 -4.71 -7.22
CA PHE A 148 -3.78 -5.07 -5.80
C PHE A 148 -4.39 -4.00 -4.89
N PHE A 149 -4.00 -2.73 -5.07
CA PHE A 149 -4.52 -1.63 -4.26
C PHE A 149 -6.01 -1.40 -4.50
N THR A 150 -6.47 -1.48 -5.75
CA THR A 150 -7.90 -1.34 -6.10
C THR A 150 -8.73 -2.43 -5.45
N PHE A 151 -8.24 -3.68 -5.46
CA PHE A 151 -8.91 -4.80 -4.80
C PHE A 151 -8.98 -4.60 -3.28
N HIS A 152 -7.88 -4.17 -2.64
CA HIS A 152 -7.88 -3.88 -1.21
C HIS A 152 -8.80 -2.71 -0.86
N LEU A 153 -8.83 -1.67 -1.68
CA LEU A 153 -9.73 -0.52 -1.50
C LEU A 153 -11.21 -0.96 -1.58
N ALA A 154 -11.57 -1.82 -2.53
CA ALA A 154 -12.93 -2.35 -2.65
C ALA A 154 -13.36 -3.13 -1.40
N ILE A 155 -12.47 -3.96 -0.84
CA ILE A 155 -12.74 -4.70 0.41
C ILE A 155 -12.80 -3.73 1.60
N ALA A 156 -11.92 -2.73 1.65
CA ALA A 156 -11.95 -1.69 2.69
C ALA A 156 -13.27 -0.91 2.67
N ILE A 157 -13.77 -0.52 1.49
CA ILE A 157 -15.07 0.14 1.33
C ILE A 157 -16.19 -0.79 1.81
N LEU A 158 -16.23 -2.04 1.33
CA LEU A 158 -17.26 -3.00 1.69
C LEU A 158 -17.31 -3.28 3.19
N THR A 159 -16.13 -3.42 3.82
CA THR A 159 -16.03 -3.62 5.28
C THR A 159 -16.49 -2.39 6.03
N THR A 160 -16.11 -1.17 5.63
CA THR A 160 -16.57 0.07 6.27
C THR A 160 -18.08 0.26 6.16
N PHE A 161 -18.67 -0.03 4.99
CA PHE A 161 -20.13 -0.01 4.79
C PHE A 161 -20.85 -1.06 5.65
N SER A 162 -20.29 -2.27 5.74
CA SER A 162 -20.83 -3.32 6.61
C SER A 162 -20.87 -2.88 8.08
N GLN A 163 -19.79 -2.24 8.57
CA GLN A 163 -19.74 -1.70 9.94
C GLN A 163 -20.80 -0.61 10.19
N LEU A 164 -21.00 0.30 9.23
CA LEU A 164 -22.03 1.35 9.34
C LEU A 164 -23.45 0.78 9.33
N SER A 165 -23.71 -0.22 8.48
CA SER A 165 -25.02 -0.88 8.41
C SER A 165 -25.37 -1.65 9.68
N SER A 166 -24.40 -2.37 10.27
CA SER A 166 -24.56 -3.08 11.54
C SER A 166 -24.82 -2.11 12.71
N PHE A 167 -24.10 -0.98 12.75
CA PHE A 167 -24.32 0.06 13.75
C PHE A 167 -25.74 0.64 13.69
N LYS A 168 -26.27 0.84 12.47
CA LYS A 168 -27.64 1.35 12.28
C LYS A 168 -28.72 0.35 12.70
N SER A 169 -28.43 -0.96 12.65
CA SER A 169 -29.38 -2.00 13.07
C SER A 169 -29.43 -2.21 14.59
N ALA A 170 -28.48 -1.67 15.34
CA ALA A 170 -28.39 -1.80 16.80
C ALA A 170 -28.98 -0.58 17.56
N ARG A 171 -29.51 0.41 16.84
CA ARG A 171 -30.19 1.60 17.38
C ARG A 171 -31.65 1.58 16.94
#